data_AF-A0A0H3ZIZ3-F1
#
_entry.id   AF-A0A0H3ZIZ3-F1
#
_cell.length_a   1.000
_cell.length_b   1.000
_cell.length_c   1.000
_cell.angle_alpha   90.00
_cell.angle_beta   90.00
_cell.angle_gamma   90.00
#
_symmetry.space_group_name_H-M   'P 1'
#
loop_
_entity.id
_entity.type
_entity.pdbx_description
1 polymer ?
#
loop_
_entity_poly.entity_id
_entity_poly.type
_entity_poly.pdbx_seq_one_letter_code
_entity_poly.pdbx_strand_id
1 'polypeptide(L)' 'MHSYIALDNQFLIIIFKVDYTMNDTWEFYKDASNEWRWRRTASNGRIVGASSQGYVNRTDCVDNARRNGYTG' A
#
# COMPACT_ATOMS: atom_id res chain seq x y z
N MET A 1 -34.70 8.56 -12.20
CA MET A 1 -34.40 8.63 -10.76
C MET A 1 -33.82 7.28 -10.35
N HIS A 2 -32.50 7.10 -10.45
CA HIS A 2 -31.80 6.05 -9.71
C HIS A 2 -30.53 6.69 -9.16
N SER A 3 -30.65 7.07 -7.91
CA SER A 3 -29.68 7.76 -7.08
C SER A 3 -28.43 6.89 -6.98
N TYR A 4 -27.29 7.40 -7.46
CA TYR A 4 -26.00 6.76 -7.23
C TYR A 4 -25.55 7.08 -5.81
N ILE A 5 -25.79 6.12 -4.91
CA ILE A 5 -25.24 6.15 -3.56
C ILE A 5 -24.00 5.25 -3.61
N ALA A 6 -22.84 5.86 -3.84
CA ALA A 6 -21.57 5.17 -3.67
C ALA A 6 -21.34 4.99 -2.16
N LEU A 7 -21.84 3.88 -1.62
CA LEU A 7 -21.38 3.36 -0.35
C LEU A 7 -20.15 2.50 -0.67
N ASP A 8 -19.00 2.96 -0.18
CA ASP A 8 -17.76 2.21 -0.07
C ASP A 8 -17.10 1.80 -1.38
N ASN A 9 -16.44 2.79 -2.01
CA ASN A 9 -15.20 2.76 -2.81
C ASN A 9 -14.89 1.56 -3.72
N GLN A 10 -15.90 0.77 -4.10
CA GLN A 10 -16.03 -0.48 -4.87
C GLN A 10 -16.24 -0.51 -6.39
N PHE A 11 -16.54 0.59 -7.13
CA PHE A 11 -16.96 0.43 -8.55
C PHE A 11 -16.51 1.53 -9.55
N LEU A 12 -15.36 1.31 -10.23
CA LEU A 12 -15.06 1.66 -11.62
C LEU A 12 -14.07 0.64 -12.24
N ILE A 13 -14.53 -0.59 -12.52
CA ILE A 13 -13.84 -1.52 -13.44
C ILE A 13 -14.56 -1.43 -14.79
N ILE A 14 -14.28 -0.38 -15.54
CA ILE A 14 -14.57 -0.32 -16.98
C ILE A 14 -13.36 0.35 -17.63
N ILE A 15 -12.44 -0.48 -18.16
CA ILE A 15 -11.29 -0.12 -19.00
C ILE A 15 -10.08 0.51 -18.23
N PHE A 16 -9.03 -0.30 -17.98
CA PHE A 16 -7.69 0.06 -17.43
C PHE A 16 -7.50 0.39 -15.92
N LYS A 17 -8.05 -0.34 -14.95
CA LYS A 17 -7.40 -0.55 -13.64
C LYS A 17 -8.23 -1.54 -12.83
N VAL A 18 -7.67 -2.71 -12.58
CA VAL A 18 -8.25 -3.70 -11.67
C VAL A 18 -7.59 -3.50 -10.31
N ASP A 19 -8.39 -3.73 -9.26
CA ASP A 19 -8.07 -3.93 -7.84
C ASP A 19 -8.34 -2.78 -6.86
N TYR A 20 -9.34 -3.01 -6.03
CA TYR A 20 -9.71 -2.20 -4.87
C TYR A 20 -8.74 -2.37 -3.73
N THR A 21 -8.15 -1.24 -3.32
CA THR A 21 -7.08 -1.05 -2.34
C THR A 21 -7.50 -1.25 -0.88
N MET A 22 -8.56 -2.01 -0.59
CA MET A 22 -9.14 -2.07 0.76
C MET A 22 -8.51 -3.14 1.68
N ASN A 23 -7.74 -4.08 1.14
CA ASN A 23 -7.15 -5.19 1.92
C ASN A 23 -5.65 -5.35 1.67
N ASP A 24 -4.94 -4.23 1.54
CA ASP A 24 -3.50 -4.26 1.31
C ASP A 24 -2.74 -4.36 2.62
N THR A 25 -1.85 -5.32 2.71
CA THR A 25 -1.00 -5.55 3.87
C THR A 25 0.27 -4.72 3.75
N TRP A 26 0.59 -3.97 4.80
CA TRP A 26 1.84 -3.24 4.92
C TRP A 26 2.74 -3.92 5.94
N GLU A 27 3.95 -4.28 5.51
CA GLU A 27 4.92 -4.96 6.36
C GLU A 27 6.19 -4.11 6.45
N PHE A 28 6.65 -3.89 7.68
CA PHE A 28 7.90 -3.20 7.99
C PHE A 28 8.88 -4.20 8.57
N TYR A 29 10.03 -4.37 7.93
CA TYR A 29 11.03 -5.36 8.29
C TYR A 29 12.44 -4.78 8.16
N LYS A 30 13.41 -5.47 8.77
CA LYS A 30 14.82 -5.17 8.56
C LYS A 30 15.42 -6.14 7.56
N ASP A 31 16.23 -5.63 6.64
CA ASP A 31 16.99 -6.47 5.72
C ASP A 31 18.30 -6.99 6.35
N ALA A 32 19.09 -7.74 5.57
CA ALA A 32 20.37 -8.29 6.01
C ALA A 32 21.40 -7.22 6.38
N SER A 33 21.24 -5.99 5.89
CA SER A 33 22.08 -4.83 6.22
C SER A 33 21.59 -4.10 7.48
N ASN A 34 20.60 -4.67 8.19
CA ASN A 34 19.97 -4.09 9.39
C ASN A 34 19.22 -2.76 9.09
N GLU A 35 18.89 -2.51 7.82
CA GLU A 35 18.13 -1.34 7.38
C GLU A 35 16.65 -1.66 7.31
N TRP A 36 15.82 -0.71 7.72
CA TRP A 36 14.36 -0.78 7.64
C TRP A 36 13.88 -0.63 6.20
N ARG A 37 12.96 -1.50 5.82
CA ARG A 37 12.23 -1.45 4.56
C ARG A 37 10.75 -1.72 4.82
N TRP A 38 9.92 -1.24 3.90
CA TRP A 38 8.50 -1.55 3.88
C TRP A 38 8.14 -2.26 2.57
N ARG A 39 7.12 -3.11 2.60
CA ARG A 39 6.45 -3.66 1.42
C ARG A 39 4.94 -3.58 1.58
N ARG A 40 4.26 -3.33 0.47
CA ARG A 40 2.81 -3.34 0.35
C ARG A 40 2.41 -4.52 -0.53
N THR A 41 1.65 -5.42 0.06
CA THR A 41 1.15 -6.61 -0.61
C THR A 41 -0.35 -6.45 -0.78
N ALA A 42 -0.83 -6.52 -2.02
CA ALA A 42 -2.25 -6.51 -2.30
C ALA A 42 -2.91 -7.79 -1.76
N SER A 43 -4.22 -7.75 -1.59
CA SER A 43 -5.02 -8.90 -1.13
C SER A 43 -4.86 -10.16 -2.00
N ASN A 44 -4.48 -9.99 -3.27
CA ASN A 44 -4.16 -11.08 -4.20
C ASN A 44 -2.74 -11.68 -4.00
N GLY A 45 -2.00 -11.24 -2.98
CA GLY A 45 -0.66 -11.70 -2.64
C GLY A 45 0.47 -11.06 -3.46
N ARG A 46 0.16 -10.15 -4.39
CA ARG A 46 1.18 -9.47 -5.21
C ARG A 46 1.74 -8.27 -4.47
N ILE A 47 3.06 -8.08 -4.55
CA ILE A 47 3.71 -6.87 -4.07
C ILE A 47 3.38 -5.74 -5.06
N VAL A 48 2.65 -4.74 -4.59
CA VAL A 48 2.24 -3.56 -5.37
C VAL A 48 3.02 -2.30 -4.99
N GLY A 49 3.83 -2.37 -3.94
CA GLY A 49 4.76 -1.31 -3.55
C GLY A 49 5.86 -1.83 -2.63
N ALA A 50 7.03 -1.23 -2.69
CA ALA A 50 8.15 -1.54 -1.80
C ALA A 50 9.04 -0.31 -1.61
N SER A 51 9.76 -0.28 -0.50
CA SER A 51 10.78 0.74 -0.27
C SER A 51 11.90 0.63 -1.30
N SER A 52 12.20 1.74 -2.00
CA SER A 52 13.30 1.84 -2.95
C SER A 52 14.67 1.86 -2.26
N GLN A 53 14.72 2.25 -0.98
CA GLN A 53 15.95 2.41 -0.20
C GLN A 53 15.83 1.75 1.17
N GLY A 54 16.96 1.46 1.81
CA GLY A 54 16.99 1.05 3.21
C GLY A 54 17.09 2.27 4.11
N TYR A 55 16.43 2.22 5.27
CA TYR A 55 16.43 3.30 6.25
C TYR A 55 17.08 2.85 7.55
N VAL A 56 17.95 3.67 8.14
CA VAL A 56 18.54 3.34 9.45
C VAL A 56 17.48 3.37 10.56
N ASN A 57 16.51 4.28 10.45
CA ASN A 57 15.46 4.47 11.44
C ASN A 57 14.11 3.96 10.95
N ARG A 58 13.31 3.38 11.86
CA ARG A 58 11.95 2.93 11.54
C ARG A 58 11.05 4.10 11.18
N THR A 59 11.20 5.24 11.84
CA THR A 59 10.37 6.44 11.59
C THR A 59 10.52 6.95 10.17
N ASP A 60 11.76 7.07 9.67
CA ASP A 60 12.02 7.50 8.29
C ASP A 60 11.42 6.53 7.26
N CYS A 61 11.46 5.22 7.56
CA CYS A 61 10.83 4.19 6.75
C CYS A 61 9.30 4.33 6.72
N VAL A 62 8.68 4.59 7.87
CA VAL A 62 7.23 4.82 7.98
C VAL A 62 6.80 6.10 7.28
N ASP A 63 7.57 7.19 7.40
CA ASP A 63 7.27 8.44 6.70
C ASP A 63 7.39 8.28 5.18
N ASN A 64 8.34 7.47 4.70
CA ASN A 64 8.37 7.10 3.29
C ASN A 64 7.15 6.26 2.89
N ALA A 65 6.74 5.28 3.69
CA ALA A 65 5.54 4.50 3.44
C ALA A 65 4.28 5.39 3.36
N ARG A 66 4.17 6.40 4.25
CA ARG A 66 3.06 7.37 4.26
C ARG A 66 2.98 8.18 2.97
N ARG A 67 4.12 8.62 2.46
CA ARG A 67 4.22 9.29 1.13
C ARG A 67 3.76 8.38 -0.01
N ASN A 68 3.81 7.06 0.18
CA ASN A 68 3.39 6.05 -0.79
C ASN A 68 1.97 5.51 -0.52
N GLY A 69 1.21 6.15 0.37
CA GLY A 69 -0.20 5.81 0.62
C GLY A 69 -0.44 4.93 1.84
N TYR A 70 0.54 4.73 2.71
CA TYR A 70 0.30 4.14 4.03
C TYR A 70 -0.45 5.13 4.94
N THR A 71 -1.55 4.70 5.53
CA THR A 71 -2.40 5.56 6.38
C THR A 71 -2.32 5.19 7.87
N GLY A 72 -1.35 4.36 8.27
CA GLY A 72 -1.14 3.94 9.67
C GLY A 72 -0.31 4.89 10.52
#